data_AF-A0A2I0NVB7-F1
#
_entry.id   AF-A0A2I0NVB7-F1
#
_cell.length_a   1.000
_cell.length_b   1.000
_cell.length_c   1.000
_cell.angle_alpha   90.00
_cell.angle_beta   90.00
_cell.angle_gamma   90.00
#
_symmetry.space_group_name_H-M   'P 1'
#
loop_
_entity.id
_entity.type
_entity.pdbx_description
1 polymer ?
#
loop_
_entity_poly.entity_id
_entity_poly.type
_entity_poly.pdbx_seq_one_letter_code
_entity_poly.pdbx_strand_id
1 'polypeptide(L)'
;MNRNITLILFFILGQVIFAQHKRTNYTSAKKITLKECLQIVVANNTILKAADADIDIARAQLGQAKSGLYPRLTLESKLIATDEPPNFIFPAFKMDVGKFNLGTIAFDVPPIDVPEQNIKLADQLSAFSNINLIYPLFTGGKISSLIDQATSNIHLTQNEAEDKKNKLLVNVATLYSALILSKTIYNLADDFDERMQVTLNLTKEMYETGSGSVTKLDYLKNKLLVESIRGIKYELQNKFSETEITLKYLLDFDNNTELVPADDSLSIELNNYDAENLMLIFNKQNPTNKKIFNAQSIFKSKL
;
A
#
# COMPACT_ATOMS: atom_id res chain seq x y z
N MET A 1 -17.09 -47.18 33.48
CA MET A 1 -15.84 -46.63 32.93
C MET A 1 -16.00 -45.11 32.84
N ASN A 2 -15.93 -44.43 33.99
CA ASN A 2 -16.20 -42.99 34.15
C ASN A 2 -15.02 -42.35 34.87
N ARG A 3 -14.18 -41.62 34.14
CA ARG A 3 -13.21 -40.63 34.63
C ARG A 3 -12.58 -40.05 33.38
N ASN A 4 -12.99 -38.85 32.96
CA ASN A 4 -12.29 -37.92 32.07
C ASN A 4 -13.17 -36.70 31.71
N ILE A 5 -13.84 -36.06 32.69
CA ILE A 5 -14.59 -34.79 32.46
C ILE A 5 -14.19 -33.71 33.49
N THR A 6 -13.03 -33.84 34.14
CA THR A 6 -12.61 -32.95 35.25
C THR A 6 -11.35 -32.14 34.96
N LEU A 7 -10.96 -32.03 33.68
CA LEU A 7 -9.76 -31.29 33.27
C LEU A 7 -10.01 -30.16 32.26
N ILE A 8 -11.26 -29.95 31.82
CA ILE A 8 -11.64 -28.86 30.89
C ILE A 8 -12.29 -27.66 31.61
N LEU A 9 -12.65 -27.80 32.90
CA LEU A 9 -13.29 -26.72 33.65
C LEU A 9 -12.34 -25.76 34.38
N PHE A 10 -11.03 -26.03 34.38
CA PHE A 10 -10.05 -25.21 35.13
C PHE A 10 -9.29 -24.20 34.24
N PHE A 11 -9.53 -24.19 32.93
CA PHE A 11 -8.86 -23.26 32.00
C PHE A 11 -9.70 -22.04 31.61
N ILE A 12 -10.96 -21.94 32.09
CA ILE A 12 -11.90 -20.88 31.69
C ILE A 12 -12.10 -19.81 32.78
N LEU A 13 -11.61 -20.01 34.02
CA LEU A 13 -11.86 -19.10 35.15
C LEU A 13 -10.69 -18.18 35.58
N GLY A 14 -9.59 -18.13 34.83
CA GLY A 14 -8.35 -17.46 35.30
C GLY A 14 -7.91 -16.19 34.57
N GLN A 15 -8.59 -15.73 33.51
CA GLN A 15 -8.14 -14.60 32.69
C GLN A 15 -9.28 -13.61 32.43
N VAL A 16 -9.91 -13.11 33.49
CA VAL A 16 -10.62 -11.82 33.45
C VAL A 16 -9.99 -10.93 34.52
N ILE A 17 -8.68 -10.70 34.39
CA ILE A 17 -8.08 -9.52 35.00
C ILE A 17 -8.62 -8.37 34.17
N PHE A 18 -9.55 -7.63 34.78
CA PHE A 18 -9.98 -6.32 34.34
C PHE A 18 -8.75 -5.50 33.92
N ALA A 19 -8.50 -5.42 32.62
CA ALA A 19 -7.82 -4.28 32.04
C ALA A 19 -8.79 -3.12 32.23
N GLN A 20 -8.72 -2.48 33.40
CA GLN A 20 -9.20 -1.11 33.53
C GLN A 20 -8.34 -0.28 32.60
N HIS A 21 -8.77 -0.20 31.34
CA HIS A 21 -8.35 0.84 30.44
C HIS A 21 -8.88 2.14 31.05
N LYS A 22 -8.09 2.72 31.96
CA LYS A 22 -8.21 4.12 32.31
C LYS A 22 -8.17 4.85 30.98
N ARG A 23 -9.34 5.28 30.48
CA ARG A 23 -9.42 6.35 29.49
C ARG A 23 -8.89 7.58 30.19
N THR A 24 -7.58 7.69 30.22
CA THR A 24 -6.94 8.96 30.47
C THR A 24 -7.21 9.79 29.23
N ASN A 25 -8.30 10.57 29.29
CA ASN A 25 -8.48 11.72 28.44
C ASN A 25 -7.33 12.69 28.77
N TYR A 26 -6.17 12.47 28.16
CA TYR A 26 -5.14 13.49 28.11
C TYR A 26 -5.43 14.33 26.87
N THR A 27 -6.37 15.27 27.03
CA THR A 27 -6.45 16.46 26.16
C THR A 27 -5.29 17.38 26.53
N SER A 28 -4.07 16.93 26.29
CA SER A 28 -2.91 17.82 26.34
C SER A 28 -2.84 18.46 24.96
N ALA A 29 -3.44 19.65 24.82
CA ALA A 29 -3.30 20.45 23.61
C ALA A 29 -1.81 20.62 23.30
N LYS A 30 -1.35 19.96 22.24
CA LYS A 30 0.06 19.94 21.87
C LYS A 30 0.30 21.10 20.91
N LYS A 31 1.02 22.11 21.39
CA LYS A 31 1.56 23.16 20.54
C LYS A 31 2.65 22.57 19.65
N ILE A 32 2.57 22.81 18.35
CA ILE A 32 3.55 22.27 17.39
C ILE A 32 3.98 23.35 16.39
N THR A 33 5.26 23.32 16.04
CA THR A 33 5.86 24.18 15.01
C THR A 33 6.04 23.44 13.69
N LEU A 34 6.18 24.17 12.59
CA LEU A 34 6.48 23.57 11.28
C LEU A 34 7.71 22.66 11.33
N LYS A 35 8.78 23.10 12.00
CA LYS A 35 10.03 22.35 12.09
C LYS A 35 9.82 21.01 12.82
N GLU A 36 9.05 21.01 13.90
CA GLU A 36 8.71 19.79 14.63
C GLU A 36 7.86 18.85 13.78
N CYS A 37 6.84 19.36 13.09
CA CYS A 37 6.02 18.57 12.15
C CYS A 37 6.91 17.84 11.14
N LEU A 38 7.83 18.56 10.50
CA LEU A 38 8.73 17.98 9.49
C LEU A 38 9.67 16.93 10.10
N GLN A 39 10.21 17.17 11.29
CA GLN A 39 11.07 16.20 11.98
C GLN A 39 10.31 14.92 12.36
N ILE A 40 9.10 15.06 12.89
CA ILE A 40 8.24 13.94 13.28
C ILE A 40 7.89 13.09 12.06
N VAL A 41 7.48 13.72 10.95
CA VAL A 41 7.16 13.00 9.72
C VAL A 41 8.36 12.24 9.19
N VAL A 42 9.54 12.84 9.14
CA VAL A 42 10.75 12.14 8.66
C VAL A 42 11.12 10.97 9.56
N ALA A 43 10.93 11.10 10.88
CA ALA A 43 11.37 10.10 11.84
C ALA A 43 10.46 8.85 11.89
N ASN A 44 9.14 9.00 11.74
CA ASN A 44 8.22 7.90 12.06
C ASN A 44 7.11 7.63 11.03
N ASN A 45 7.04 8.37 9.92
CA ASN A 45 5.90 8.25 9.01
C ASN A 45 5.85 6.90 8.24
N THR A 46 4.65 6.30 8.20
CA THR A 46 4.39 5.00 7.56
C THR A 46 4.61 5.00 6.04
N ILE A 47 4.37 6.12 5.36
CA ILE A 47 4.63 6.27 3.91
C ILE A 47 6.13 6.14 3.61
N LEU A 48 6.98 6.71 4.48
CA LEU A 48 8.44 6.59 4.34
C LEU A 48 8.92 5.18 4.64
N LYS A 49 8.39 4.54 5.68
CA LYS A 49 8.69 3.12 5.99
C LYS A 49 8.30 2.19 4.83
N ALA A 50 7.16 2.44 4.19
CA ALA A 50 6.74 1.70 3.01
C ALA A 50 7.70 1.93 1.82
N ALA A 51 8.18 3.17 1.64
CA ALA A 51 9.18 3.47 0.63
C ALA A 51 10.53 2.79 0.90
N ASP A 52 10.94 2.68 2.16
CA ASP A 52 12.14 1.92 2.55
C ASP A 52 11.97 0.41 2.26
N ALA A 53 10.78 -0.14 2.55
CA ALA A 53 10.46 -1.52 2.22
C ALA A 53 10.48 -1.77 0.70
N ASP A 54 10.05 -0.82 -0.12
CA ASP A 54 10.17 -0.89 -1.59
C ASP A 54 11.65 -1.04 -2.02
N ILE A 55 12.58 -0.31 -1.37
CA ILE A 55 14.02 -0.41 -1.63
C ILE A 55 14.53 -1.81 -1.26
N ASP A 56 14.08 -2.37 -0.15
CA ASP A 56 14.45 -3.72 0.28
C ASP A 56 13.92 -4.80 -0.68
N ILE A 57 12.72 -4.62 -1.22
CA ILE A 57 12.18 -5.47 -2.29
C ILE A 57 13.08 -5.40 -3.53
N ALA A 58 13.50 -4.20 -3.95
CA ALA A 58 14.41 -4.04 -5.09
C ALA A 58 15.78 -4.71 -4.83
N ARG A 59 16.30 -4.65 -3.60
CA ARG A 59 17.52 -5.37 -3.21
C ARG A 59 17.34 -6.90 -3.25
N ALA A 60 16.19 -7.40 -2.81
CA ALA A 60 15.87 -8.83 -2.90
C ALA A 60 15.78 -9.30 -4.37
N GLN A 61 15.21 -8.47 -5.26
CA GLN A 61 15.19 -8.74 -6.70
C GLN A 61 16.60 -8.79 -7.31
N LEU A 62 17.53 -7.94 -6.86
CA LEU A 62 18.94 -8.05 -7.24
C LEU A 62 19.55 -9.37 -6.75
N GLY A 63 19.25 -9.78 -5.52
CA GLY A 63 19.63 -11.09 -5.00
C GLY A 63 19.13 -12.24 -5.89
N GLN A 64 17.85 -12.18 -6.28
CA GLN A 64 17.24 -13.15 -7.19
C GLN A 64 17.89 -13.17 -8.59
N ALA A 65 18.24 -12.00 -9.15
CA ALA A 65 18.97 -11.91 -10.41
C ALA A 65 20.35 -12.55 -10.31
N LYS A 66 21.08 -12.29 -9.21
CA LYS A 66 22.38 -12.89 -8.92
C LYS A 66 22.29 -14.41 -8.74
N SER A 67 21.19 -14.93 -8.20
CA SER A 67 20.95 -16.38 -8.10
C SER A 67 20.97 -17.09 -9.46
N GLY A 68 20.71 -16.36 -10.55
CA GLY A 68 20.82 -16.89 -11.91
C GLY A 68 22.22 -17.36 -12.30
N LEU A 69 23.28 -16.91 -11.60
CA LEU A 69 24.66 -17.35 -11.81
C LEU A 69 24.97 -18.70 -11.16
N TYR A 70 24.11 -19.18 -10.28
CA TYR A 70 24.32 -20.41 -9.51
C TYR A 70 23.54 -21.59 -10.11
N PRO A 71 23.99 -22.84 -9.85
CA PRO A 71 23.24 -24.00 -10.29
C PRO A 71 21.86 -24.05 -9.63
N ARG A 72 20.84 -24.37 -10.42
CA ARG A 72 19.48 -24.59 -9.94
C ARG A 72 19.24 -26.08 -9.78
N LEU A 73 18.93 -26.49 -8.54
CA LEU A 73 18.48 -27.83 -8.21
C LEU A 73 16.96 -27.81 -8.06
N THR A 74 16.27 -28.65 -8.82
CA THR A 74 14.82 -28.84 -8.69
C THR A 74 14.55 -30.31 -8.38
N LEU A 75 13.83 -30.57 -7.30
CA LEU A 75 13.29 -31.88 -6.95
C LEU A 75 11.79 -31.83 -7.20
N GLU A 76 11.30 -32.71 -8.07
CA GLU A 76 9.88 -32.85 -8.36
C GLU A 76 9.45 -34.28 -8.02
N SER A 77 8.41 -34.41 -7.19
CA SER A 77 7.79 -35.69 -6.87
C SER A 77 6.32 -35.65 -7.27
N LYS A 78 5.89 -36.62 -8.07
CA LYS A 78 4.54 -36.72 -8.62
C LYS A 78 3.94 -38.05 -8.23
N LEU A 79 2.76 -38.02 -7.63
CA LEU A 79 1.92 -39.19 -7.42
C LEU A 79 0.78 -39.15 -8.44
N ILE A 80 0.60 -40.25 -9.15
CA ILE A 80 -0.49 -40.43 -10.11
C ILE A 80 -1.33 -41.60 -9.61
N ALA A 81 -2.58 -41.31 -9.25
CA ALA A 81 -3.58 -42.32 -8.99
C ALA A 81 -4.58 -42.30 -10.16
N THR A 82 -4.79 -43.45 -10.78
CA THR A 82 -5.79 -43.62 -11.85
C THR A 82 -6.94 -44.48 -11.33
N ASP A 83 -8.13 -44.39 -11.93
CA ASP A 83 -9.25 -45.27 -11.56
C ASP A 83 -9.08 -46.69 -12.14
N GLU A 84 -8.37 -46.82 -13.26
CA GLU A 84 -8.00 -48.11 -13.86
C GLU A 84 -6.50 -48.13 -14.17
N PRO A 85 -5.83 -49.29 -14.05
CA PRO A 85 -4.42 -49.39 -14.40
C PRO A 85 -4.26 -49.13 -15.90
N PRO A 86 -3.30 -48.29 -16.31
CA PRO A 86 -3.04 -48.07 -17.73
C PRO A 86 -2.65 -49.39 -18.37
N ASN A 87 -3.42 -49.79 -19.38
CA ASN A 87 -3.25 -51.03 -20.09
C ASN A 87 -3.08 -50.80 -21.59
N PHE A 88 -2.35 -51.71 -22.22
CA PHE A 88 -2.24 -51.81 -23.67
C PHE A 88 -3.07 -52.98 -24.13
N ILE A 89 -4.09 -52.69 -24.94
CA ILE A 89 -4.96 -53.68 -25.53
C ILE A 89 -4.37 -54.06 -26.88
N PHE A 90 -3.84 -55.27 -26.98
CA PHE A 90 -3.42 -55.85 -28.24
C PHE A 90 -4.63 -56.54 -28.90
N PRO A 91 -5.16 -56.00 -30.01
CA PRO A 91 -6.41 -56.47 -30.58
C PRO A 91 -6.30 -57.90 -31.11
N ALA A 92 -7.42 -58.62 -31.08
CA ALA A 92 -7.48 -59.95 -31.67
C ALA A 92 -7.13 -59.90 -33.16
N PHE A 93 -6.33 -60.83 -33.62
CA PHE A 93 -5.98 -60.96 -35.03
C PHE A 93 -5.91 -62.42 -35.46
N LYS A 94 -6.18 -62.67 -36.74
CA LYS A 94 -6.08 -64.01 -37.32
C LYS A 94 -4.67 -64.20 -37.87
N MET A 95 -3.94 -65.16 -37.33
CA MET A 95 -2.62 -65.52 -37.82
C MET A 95 -2.76 -66.62 -38.87
N ASP A 96 -2.57 -66.24 -40.13
CA ASP A 96 -2.47 -67.20 -41.23
C ASP A 96 -1.10 -67.88 -41.18
N VAL A 97 -1.09 -69.17 -40.87
CA VAL A 97 0.12 -70.00 -40.78
C VAL A 97 0.45 -70.70 -42.11
N GLY A 98 -0.37 -70.46 -43.15
CA GLY A 98 -0.16 -70.99 -44.49
C GLY A 98 -0.28 -72.51 -44.57
N LYS A 99 0.09 -73.06 -45.73
CA LYS A 99 -0.01 -74.51 -46.00
C LYS A 99 1.22 -75.24 -45.47
N PHE A 100 0.99 -76.19 -44.57
CA PHE A 100 2.04 -77.06 -44.08
C PHE A 100 2.26 -78.22 -45.05
N ASN A 101 3.42 -78.26 -45.71
CA ASN A 101 3.76 -79.30 -46.69
C ASN A 101 4.70 -80.34 -46.09
N LEU A 102 4.30 -81.62 -46.13
CA LEU A 102 5.17 -82.75 -45.78
C LEU A 102 5.33 -83.65 -47.02
N GLY A 103 6.25 -83.29 -47.90
CA GLY A 103 6.45 -83.97 -49.19
C GLY A 103 5.35 -83.61 -50.20
N THR A 104 4.72 -84.61 -50.83
CA THR A 104 3.65 -84.41 -51.84
C THR A 104 2.26 -84.13 -51.24
N ILE A 105 2.16 -84.06 -49.91
CA ILE A 105 0.89 -83.84 -49.19
C ILE A 105 0.93 -82.46 -48.53
N ALA A 106 -0.02 -81.60 -48.92
CA ALA A 106 -0.22 -80.27 -48.38
C ALA A 106 -1.43 -80.26 -47.43
N PHE A 107 -1.24 -79.74 -46.21
CA PHE A 107 -2.32 -79.47 -45.27
C PHE A 107 -2.61 -77.98 -45.28
N ASP A 108 -3.86 -77.62 -45.57
CA ASP A 108 -4.33 -76.25 -45.40
C ASP A 108 -4.64 -76.03 -43.92
N VAL A 109 -3.77 -75.29 -43.23
CA VAL A 109 -3.95 -75.05 -41.80
C VAL A 109 -4.82 -73.80 -41.65
N PRO A 110 -6.01 -73.91 -41.05
CA PRO A 110 -6.89 -72.76 -40.92
C PRO A 110 -6.20 -71.67 -40.07
N PRO A 111 -6.46 -70.38 -40.38
CA PRO A 111 -5.90 -69.27 -39.61
C PRO A 111 -6.20 -69.42 -38.12
N ILE A 112 -5.19 -69.20 -37.29
CA ILE A 112 -5.29 -69.28 -35.83
C ILE A 112 -5.83 -67.95 -35.32
N ASP A 113 -6.97 -67.96 -34.65
CA ASP A 113 -7.53 -66.79 -34.00
C ASP A 113 -6.72 -66.49 -32.72
N VAL A 114 -5.90 -65.45 -32.76
CA VAL A 114 -5.19 -64.95 -31.58
C VAL A 114 -6.13 -63.99 -30.85
N PRO A 115 -6.55 -64.31 -29.61
CA PRO A 115 -7.49 -63.46 -28.87
C PRO A 115 -6.84 -62.14 -28.47
N GLU A 116 -7.70 -61.16 -28.17
CA GLU A 116 -7.28 -59.88 -27.62
C GLU A 116 -6.50 -60.09 -26.31
N GLN A 117 -5.37 -59.40 -26.17
CA GLN A 117 -4.55 -59.46 -24.97
C GLN A 117 -4.55 -58.11 -24.28
N ASN A 118 -4.98 -58.08 -23.02
CA ASN A 118 -4.95 -56.90 -22.16
C ASN A 118 -3.67 -56.92 -21.32
N ILE A 119 -2.68 -56.11 -21.71
CA ILE A 119 -1.37 -56.06 -21.07
C ILE A 119 -1.32 -54.86 -20.13
N LYS A 120 -1.20 -55.09 -18.82
CA LYS A 120 -1.04 -54.04 -17.82
C LYS A 120 0.33 -53.36 -17.94
N LEU A 121 0.36 -52.04 -18.11
CA LEU A 121 1.60 -51.26 -18.28
C LEU A 121 2.15 -50.74 -16.96
N ALA A 122 1.27 -50.29 -16.07
CA ALA A 122 1.66 -49.80 -14.75
C ALA A 122 0.56 -50.06 -13.71
N ASP A 123 0.90 -49.88 -12.45
CA ASP A 123 -0.05 -49.92 -11.36
C ASP A 123 -0.91 -48.66 -11.31
N GLN A 124 -2.10 -48.82 -10.73
CA GLN A 124 -3.11 -47.79 -10.54
C GLN A 124 -2.57 -46.61 -9.70
N LEU A 125 -1.62 -46.86 -8.80
CA LEU A 125 -0.83 -45.85 -8.12
C LEU A 125 0.60 -45.90 -8.63
N SER A 126 1.05 -44.81 -9.24
CA SER A 126 2.41 -44.65 -9.73
C SER A 126 3.06 -43.43 -9.07
N ALA A 127 4.30 -43.59 -8.62
CA ALA A 127 5.10 -42.53 -8.00
C ALA A 127 6.33 -42.23 -8.86
N PHE A 128 6.56 -40.95 -9.14
CA PHE A 128 7.69 -40.48 -9.92
C PHE A 128 8.46 -39.44 -9.11
N SER A 129 9.78 -39.52 -9.11
CA SER A 129 10.64 -38.49 -8.54
C SER A 129 11.74 -38.15 -9.53
N ASN A 130 11.91 -36.86 -9.81
CA ASN A 130 12.92 -36.33 -10.72
C ASN A 130 13.79 -35.30 -9.98
N ILE A 131 15.10 -35.42 -10.13
CA ILE A 131 16.06 -34.43 -9.67
C ILE A 131 16.74 -33.84 -10.90
N ASN A 132 16.58 -32.53 -11.09
CA ASN A 132 17.16 -31.80 -12.21
C ASN A 132 18.15 -30.76 -11.72
N LEU A 133 19.38 -30.78 -12.24
CA LEU A 133 20.44 -29.82 -11.95
C LEU A 133 20.79 -29.06 -13.22
N ILE A 134 20.54 -27.76 -13.23
CA ILE A 134 20.87 -26.88 -14.36
C ILE A 134 21.97 -25.92 -13.92
N TYR A 135 23.12 -25.97 -14.60
CA TYR A 135 24.22 -25.02 -14.40
C TYR A 135 24.50 -24.22 -15.69
N PRO A 136 24.22 -22.91 -15.73
CA PRO A 136 24.45 -22.10 -16.91
C PRO A 136 25.96 -21.83 -17.09
N LEU A 137 26.59 -22.49 -18.06
CA LEU A 137 28.02 -22.25 -18.38
C LEU A 137 28.23 -20.94 -19.14
N PHE A 138 27.30 -20.59 -20.03
CA PHE A 138 27.33 -19.35 -20.79
C PHE A 138 25.91 -18.96 -21.25
N THR A 139 25.48 -17.73 -20.94
CA THR A 139 24.15 -17.23 -21.32
C THR A 139 24.19 -16.03 -22.26
N GLY A 140 25.32 -15.80 -22.94
CA GLY A 140 25.46 -14.67 -23.87
C GLY A 140 25.22 -13.31 -23.23
N GLY A 141 25.65 -13.10 -21.98
CA GLY A 141 25.45 -11.84 -21.26
C GLY A 141 24.08 -11.67 -20.58
N LYS A 142 23.07 -12.49 -20.90
CA LYS A 142 21.70 -12.36 -20.36
C LYS A 142 21.60 -12.22 -18.84
N ILE A 143 22.34 -13.02 -18.07
CA ILE A 143 22.32 -12.94 -16.60
C ILE A 143 22.97 -11.63 -16.12
N SER A 144 24.06 -11.20 -16.74
CA SER A 144 24.71 -9.92 -16.42
C SER A 144 23.75 -8.76 -16.65
N SER A 145 23.09 -8.72 -17.81
CA SER A 145 22.07 -7.72 -18.14
C SER A 145 20.94 -7.69 -17.09
N LEU A 146 20.46 -8.84 -16.62
CA LEU A 146 19.43 -8.89 -15.57
C LEU A 146 19.94 -8.34 -14.22
N ILE A 147 21.20 -8.60 -13.87
CA ILE A 147 21.84 -8.06 -12.67
C ILE A 147 21.99 -6.53 -12.78
N ASP A 148 22.40 -6.03 -13.95
CA ASP A 148 22.56 -4.59 -14.21
C ASP A 148 21.20 -3.86 -14.18
N GLN A 149 20.15 -4.49 -14.73
CA GLN A 149 18.77 -4.00 -14.64
C GLN A 149 18.29 -3.94 -13.19
N ALA A 150 18.48 -5.02 -12.43
CA ALA A 150 18.07 -5.06 -11.02
C ALA A 150 18.85 -4.04 -10.16
N THR A 151 20.13 -3.83 -10.47
CA THR A 151 20.96 -2.80 -9.80
C THR A 151 20.47 -1.40 -10.13
N SER A 152 20.20 -1.11 -11.40
CA SER A 152 19.64 0.18 -11.82
C SER A 152 18.24 0.40 -11.24
N ASN A 153 17.45 -0.67 -11.05
CA ASN A 153 16.14 -0.62 -10.40
C ASN A 153 16.25 -0.22 -8.92
N ILE A 154 17.27 -0.67 -8.19
CA ILE A 154 17.51 -0.18 -6.81
C ILE A 154 17.69 1.34 -6.79
N HIS A 155 18.52 1.88 -7.71
CA HIS A 155 18.72 3.32 -7.80
C HIS A 155 17.44 4.06 -8.22
N LEU A 156 16.62 3.46 -9.08
CA LEU A 156 15.31 3.98 -9.46
C LEU A 156 14.40 4.10 -8.22
N THR A 157 14.26 3.01 -7.45
CA THR A 157 13.40 2.96 -6.26
C THR A 157 13.91 3.88 -5.15
N GLN A 158 15.23 4.04 -5.00
CA GLN A 158 15.83 5.04 -4.09
C GLN A 158 15.42 6.46 -4.46
N ASN A 159 15.50 6.83 -5.73
CA ASN A 159 15.05 8.15 -6.20
C ASN A 159 13.53 8.33 -6.02
N GLU A 160 12.73 7.28 -6.20
CA GLU A 160 11.29 7.31 -5.92
C GLU A 160 10.99 7.51 -4.43
N ALA A 161 11.78 6.90 -3.53
CA ALA A 161 11.67 7.14 -2.10
C ALA A 161 12.02 8.59 -1.73
N GLU A 162 13.07 9.16 -2.33
CA GLU A 162 13.42 10.58 -2.18
C GLU A 162 12.29 11.50 -2.67
N ASP A 163 11.68 11.20 -3.82
CA ASP A 163 10.54 11.96 -4.36
C ASP A 163 9.31 11.88 -3.44
N LYS A 164 8.95 10.67 -2.98
CA LYS A 164 7.86 10.46 -2.01
C LYS A 164 8.11 11.28 -0.73
N LYS A 165 9.35 11.29 -0.22
CA LYS A 165 9.75 12.09 0.94
C LYS A 165 9.59 13.58 0.69
N ASN A 166 10.10 14.10 -0.43
CA ASN A 166 10.01 15.52 -0.74
C ASN A 166 8.56 15.99 -0.88
N LYS A 167 7.72 15.22 -1.59
CA LYS A 167 6.27 15.49 -1.73
C LYS A 167 5.56 15.49 -0.39
N LEU A 168 5.91 14.53 0.47
CA LEU A 168 5.35 14.44 1.82
C LEU A 168 5.72 15.67 2.66
N LEU A 169 6.98 16.11 2.63
CA LEU A 169 7.43 17.32 3.34
C LEU A 169 6.69 18.57 2.88
N VAL A 170 6.54 18.76 1.56
CA VAL A 170 5.77 19.88 1.00
C VAL A 170 4.31 19.82 1.42
N ASN A 171 3.70 18.63 1.42
CA ASN A 171 2.32 18.45 1.85
C ASN A 171 2.13 18.80 3.34
N VAL A 172 3.04 18.35 4.22
CA VAL A 172 3.03 18.70 5.65
C VAL A 172 3.15 20.21 5.84
N ALA A 173 4.09 20.86 5.13
CA ALA A 173 4.27 22.30 5.23
C ALA A 173 3.03 23.09 4.76
N THR A 174 2.40 22.60 3.69
CA THR A 174 1.16 23.19 3.14
C THR A 174 0.01 23.05 4.13
N LEU A 175 -0.20 21.86 4.71
CA LEU A 175 -1.25 21.61 5.70
C LEU A 175 -1.03 22.39 7.00
N TYR A 176 0.22 22.48 7.47
CA TYR A 176 0.54 23.31 8.63
C TYR A 176 0.24 24.79 8.38
N SER A 177 0.56 25.30 7.19
CA SER A 177 0.22 26.67 6.79
C SER A 177 -1.30 26.87 6.72
N ALA A 178 -2.03 25.91 6.15
CA ALA A 178 -3.49 25.92 6.11
C ALA A 178 -4.12 25.87 7.52
N LEU A 179 -3.48 25.16 8.47
CA LEU A 179 -3.92 25.10 9.87
C LEU A 179 -3.80 26.46 10.55
N ILE A 180 -2.67 27.15 10.39
CA ILE A 180 -2.50 28.52 10.89
C ILE A 180 -3.56 29.43 10.27
N LEU A 181 -3.68 29.41 8.94
CA LEU A 181 -4.62 30.28 8.22
C LEU A 181 -6.07 30.06 8.65
N SER A 182 -6.52 28.80 8.72
CA SER A 182 -7.88 28.47 9.14
C SER A 182 -8.16 28.87 10.59
N LYS A 183 -7.19 28.69 11.50
CA LYS A 183 -7.28 29.19 12.89
C LYS A 183 -7.42 30.71 12.93
N THR A 184 -6.58 31.44 12.19
CA THR A 184 -6.61 32.90 12.15
C THR A 184 -7.95 33.42 11.61
N ILE A 185 -8.47 32.82 10.53
CA ILE A 185 -9.76 33.22 9.94
C ILE A 185 -10.93 32.86 10.87
N TYR A 186 -10.89 31.69 11.52
CA TYR A 186 -11.89 31.31 12.53
C TYR A 186 -11.92 32.31 13.69
N ASN A 187 -10.76 32.65 14.28
CA ASN A 187 -10.67 33.63 15.36
C ASN A 187 -11.17 35.02 14.91
N LEU A 188 -10.87 35.44 13.69
CA LEU A 188 -11.38 36.70 13.15
C LEU A 188 -12.92 36.70 12.99
N ALA A 189 -13.49 35.58 12.54
CA ALA A 189 -14.94 35.43 12.43
C ALA A 189 -15.61 35.36 13.81
N ASP A 190 -14.95 34.77 14.80
CA ASP A 190 -15.37 34.76 16.21
C ASP A 190 -15.46 36.18 16.78
N ASP A 191 -14.39 36.96 16.65
CA ASP A 191 -14.34 38.37 17.06
C ASP A 191 -15.44 39.21 16.35
N PHE A 192 -15.68 38.93 15.07
CA PHE A 192 -16.68 39.66 14.29
C PHE A 192 -18.11 39.30 14.69
N ASP A 193 -18.38 38.02 14.99
CA ASP A 193 -19.65 37.53 15.53
C ASP A 193 -19.99 38.25 16.84
N GLU A 194 -19.03 38.29 17.79
CA GLU A 194 -19.20 38.97 19.09
C GLU A 194 -19.56 40.46 18.92
N ARG A 195 -18.84 41.17 18.04
CA ARG A 195 -19.11 42.60 17.75
C ARG A 195 -20.49 42.82 17.13
N MET A 196 -20.92 41.92 16.25
CA MET A 196 -22.24 42.03 15.62
C MET A 196 -23.36 41.69 16.58
N GLN A 197 -23.13 40.81 17.56
CA GLN A 197 -24.11 40.55 18.62
C GLN A 197 -24.31 41.75 19.55
N VAL A 198 -23.24 42.50 19.85
CA VAL A 198 -23.37 43.80 20.55
C VAL A 198 -24.22 44.79 19.72
N THR A 199 -23.95 44.87 18.41
CA THR A 199 -24.71 45.75 17.50
C THR A 199 -26.19 45.33 17.40
N LEU A 200 -26.46 44.03 17.38
CA LEU A 200 -27.82 43.48 17.39
C LEU A 200 -28.55 43.83 18.69
N ASN A 201 -27.88 43.72 19.83
CA ASN A 201 -28.47 44.07 21.14
C ASN A 201 -28.81 45.56 21.20
N LEU A 202 -27.89 46.44 20.78
CA LEU A 202 -28.15 47.88 20.73
C LEU A 202 -29.32 48.22 19.82
N THR A 203 -29.36 47.65 18.61
CA THR A 203 -30.47 47.91 17.66
C THR A 203 -31.81 47.36 18.15
N LYS A 204 -31.79 46.23 18.87
CA LYS A 204 -32.97 45.68 19.55
C LYS A 204 -33.49 46.65 20.61
N GLU A 205 -32.61 47.16 21.48
CA GLU A 205 -32.98 48.13 22.52
C GLU A 205 -33.55 49.43 21.91
N MET A 206 -32.90 50.00 20.90
CA MET A 206 -33.39 51.22 20.23
C MET A 206 -34.77 51.04 19.57
N TYR A 207 -35.01 49.85 19.00
CA TYR A 207 -36.33 49.49 18.46
C TYR A 207 -37.38 49.34 19.56
N GLU A 208 -37.08 48.61 20.64
CA GLU A 208 -38.01 48.34 21.75
C GLU A 208 -38.36 49.59 22.56
N THR A 209 -37.39 50.50 22.75
CA THR A 209 -37.58 51.79 23.43
C THR A 209 -38.30 52.83 22.56
N GLY A 210 -38.50 52.57 21.27
CA GLY A 210 -39.24 53.45 20.36
C GLY A 210 -38.52 54.77 20.07
N SER A 211 -37.18 54.80 20.05
CA SER A 211 -36.38 56.02 19.82
C SER A 211 -36.63 56.70 18.45
N GLY A 212 -37.39 56.05 17.55
CA GLY A 212 -37.64 56.49 16.18
C GLY A 212 -36.44 56.35 15.24
N SER A 213 -35.27 55.96 15.76
CA SER A 213 -34.01 55.90 15.01
C SER A 213 -33.77 54.57 14.30
N VAL A 214 -34.47 53.48 14.69
CA VAL A 214 -34.31 52.13 14.14
C VAL A 214 -35.68 51.49 13.91
N THR A 215 -35.94 51.00 12.69
CA THR A 215 -37.22 50.34 12.37
C THR A 215 -37.17 48.84 12.66
N LYS A 216 -38.34 48.18 12.75
CA LYS A 216 -38.45 46.71 12.85
C LYS A 216 -37.74 46.01 11.69
N LEU A 217 -37.81 46.57 10.48
CA LEU A 217 -37.14 46.02 9.30
C LEU A 217 -35.62 46.05 9.47
N ASP A 218 -35.07 47.15 9.99
CA ASP A 218 -33.63 47.29 10.21
C ASP A 218 -33.12 46.33 11.28
N TYR A 219 -33.88 46.17 12.37
CA TYR A 219 -33.61 45.14 13.39
C TYR A 219 -33.60 43.72 12.78
N LEU A 220 -34.62 43.37 11.98
CA LEU A 220 -34.69 42.04 11.36
C LEU A 220 -33.56 41.79 10.37
N LYS A 221 -33.15 42.80 9.60
CA LYS A 221 -31.98 42.73 8.71
C LYS A 221 -30.70 42.50 9.50
N ASN A 222 -30.51 43.23 10.60
CA ASN A 222 -29.33 43.06 11.47
C ASN A 222 -29.31 41.65 12.08
N LYS A 223 -30.47 41.16 12.57
CA LYS A 223 -30.60 39.79 13.08
C LYS A 223 -30.21 38.75 12.02
N LEU A 224 -30.72 38.90 10.79
CA LEU A 224 -30.37 37.99 9.69
C LEU A 224 -28.87 38.00 9.39
N LEU A 225 -28.24 39.18 9.39
CA LEU A 225 -26.80 39.34 9.19
C LEU A 225 -26.01 38.61 10.28
N VAL A 226 -26.36 38.79 11.56
CA VAL A 226 -25.71 38.09 12.69
C VAL A 226 -25.84 36.58 12.55
N GLU A 227 -27.04 36.07 12.25
CA GLU A 227 -27.22 34.63 12.05
C GLU A 227 -26.43 34.10 10.83
N SER A 228 -26.26 34.92 9.79
CA SER A 228 -25.44 34.58 8.62
C SER A 228 -23.94 34.51 8.98
N ILE A 229 -23.44 35.46 9.78
CA ILE A 229 -22.06 35.43 10.29
C ILE A 229 -21.83 34.21 11.17
N ARG A 230 -22.78 33.90 12.06
CA ARG A 230 -22.70 32.71 12.91
C ARG A 230 -22.60 31.44 12.07
N GLY A 231 -23.36 31.35 10.97
CA GLY A 231 -23.23 30.26 9.99
C GLY A 231 -21.81 30.16 9.40
N ILE A 232 -21.26 31.28 8.94
CA ILE A 232 -19.89 31.35 8.39
C ILE A 232 -18.85 30.94 9.44
N LYS A 233 -18.98 31.42 10.67
CA LYS A 233 -18.09 31.06 11.80
C LYS A 233 -18.07 29.55 12.04
N TYR A 234 -19.22 28.88 12.04
CA TYR A 234 -19.28 27.42 12.18
C TYR A 234 -18.63 26.69 11.01
N GLU A 235 -18.81 27.18 9.78
CA GLU A 235 -18.12 26.61 8.62
C GLU A 235 -16.60 26.71 8.76
N LEU A 236 -16.09 27.87 9.19
CA LEU A 236 -14.67 28.10 9.42
C LEU A 236 -14.11 27.24 10.55
N GLN A 237 -14.87 27.05 11.64
CA GLN A 237 -14.52 26.15 12.74
C GLN A 237 -14.39 24.70 12.25
N ASN A 238 -15.32 24.26 11.41
CA ASN A 238 -15.26 22.93 10.80
C ASN A 238 -14.02 22.79 9.91
N LYS A 239 -13.70 23.80 9.09
CA LYS A 239 -12.50 23.79 8.23
C LYS A 239 -11.20 23.75 9.02
N PHE A 240 -11.13 24.48 10.14
CA PHE A 240 -10.00 24.37 11.07
C PHE A 240 -9.85 22.95 11.62
N SER A 241 -10.95 22.37 12.09
CA SER A 241 -10.99 21.00 12.63
C SER A 241 -10.61 19.93 11.58
N GLU A 242 -11.12 20.06 10.34
CA GLU A 242 -10.77 19.18 9.22
C GLU A 242 -9.27 19.22 8.91
N THR A 243 -8.69 20.42 8.90
CA THR A 243 -7.26 20.62 8.63
C THR A 243 -6.41 20.02 9.74
N GLU A 244 -6.83 20.20 11.00
CA GLU A 244 -6.18 19.60 12.17
C GLU A 244 -6.17 18.08 12.09
N ILE A 245 -7.32 17.45 11.80
CA ILE A 245 -7.45 15.99 11.65
C ILE A 245 -6.57 15.48 10.52
N THR A 246 -6.58 16.17 9.37
CA THR A 246 -5.76 15.79 8.22
C THR A 246 -4.26 15.84 8.53
N LEU A 247 -3.82 16.89 9.25
CA LEU A 247 -2.43 17.02 9.68
C LEU A 247 -2.05 15.94 10.71
N LYS A 248 -2.93 15.65 11.68
CA LYS A 248 -2.72 14.57 12.67
C LYS A 248 -2.53 13.21 12.00
N TYR A 249 -3.37 12.89 11.01
CA TYR A 249 -3.24 11.67 10.22
C TYR A 249 -1.88 11.59 9.52
N LEU A 250 -1.41 12.69 8.92
CA LEU A 250 -0.12 12.74 8.24
C LEU A 250 1.08 12.63 9.20
N LEU A 251 0.93 13.12 10.43
CA LEU A 251 1.92 13.03 11.50
C LEU A 251 1.91 11.69 12.25
N ASP A 252 0.97 10.79 11.92
CA ASP A 252 0.76 9.52 12.62
C ASP A 252 0.46 9.72 14.11
N PHE A 253 -0.29 10.78 14.45
CA PHE A 253 -0.74 11.09 15.80
C PHE A 253 -2.09 10.44 16.11
N ASP A 254 -2.28 10.03 17.37
CA ASP A 254 -3.59 9.54 17.85
C ASP A 254 -4.63 10.68 17.81
N ASN A 255 -5.85 10.32 17.44
CA ASN A 255 -6.97 11.24 17.24
C ASN A 255 -7.39 11.96 18.54
N ASN A 256 -6.99 11.42 19.69
CA ASN A 256 -7.24 12.00 21.01
C ASN A 256 -6.31 13.18 21.35
N THR A 257 -5.29 13.45 20.54
CA THR A 257 -4.39 14.60 20.73
C THR A 257 -4.97 15.80 20.02
N GLU A 258 -5.26 16.87 20.75
CA GLU A 258 -5.59 18.17 20.16
C GLU A 258 -4.29 18.86 19.71
N LEU A 259 -4.26 19.30 18.46
CA LEU A 259 -3.08 19.88 17.84
C LEU A 259 -3.34 21.36 17.57
N VAL A 260 -2.52 22.22 18.18
CA VAL A 260 -2.63 23.67 18.04
C VAL A 260 -1.33 24.18 17.41
N PRO A 261 -1.38 25.00 16.34
CA PRO A 261 -0.17 25.61 15.82
C PRO A 261 0.44 26.53 16.89
N ALA A 262 1.76 26.44 17.06
CA ALA A 262 2.51 27.29 17.97
C ALA A 262 2.64 28.73 17.44
N ASP A 263 2.60 28.88 16.11
CA ASP A 263 2.65 30.17 15.42
C ASP A 263 1.25 30.79 15.31
N ASP A 264 1.14 32.08 15.57
CA ASP A 264 -0.13 32.82 15.49
C ASP A 264 -0.38 33.46 14.10
N SER A 265 0.66 33.55 13.27
CA SER A 265 0.56 34.10 11.90
C SER A 265 1.58 33.46 10.95
N LEU A 266 1.27 33.51 9.65
CA LEU A 266 2.22 33.14 8.60
C LEU A 266 3.19 34.29 8.35
N SER A 267 4.43 34.16 8.80
CA SER A 267 5.54 35.00 8.36
C SER A 267 6.01 34.56 6.97
N ILE A 268 5.58 35.27 5.92
CA ILE A 268 6.05 35.02 4.56
C ILE A 268 7.27 35.91 4.31
N GLU A 269 8.47 35.30 4.30
CA GLU A 269 9.67 35.95 3.80
C GLU A 269 9.71 35.83 2.27
N LEU A 270 9.47 36.95 1.57
CA LEU A 270 9.62 37.02 0.11
C LEU A 270 11.11 37.05 -0.24
N ASN A 271 11.69 35.86 -0.37
CA ASN A 271 13.06 35.71 -0.84
C ASN A 271 13.11 35.87 -2.36
N ASN A 272 13.99 36.75 -2.84
CA ASN A 272 14.27 36.91 -4.26
C ASN A 272 15.21 35.78 -4.68
N TYR A 273 14.65 34.69 -5.20
CA TYR A 273 15.45 33.58 -5.73
C TYR A 273 15.81 33.84 -7.19
N ASP A 274 17.09 33.63 -7.54
CA ASP A 274 17.52 33.64 -8.92
C ASP A 274 17.02 32.39 -9.67
N ALA A 275 16.25 32.61 -10.73
CA ALA A 275 15.62 31.56 -11.52
C ALA A 275 16.65 30.62 -12.17
N GLU A 276 17.80 31.14 -12.59
CA GLU A 276 18.83 30.34 -13.26
C GLU A 276 19.51 29.38 -12.26
N ASN A 277 19.86 29.88 -11.07
CA ASN A 277 20.34 29.05 -9.97
C ASN A 277 19.31 28.00 -9.52
N LEU A 278 18.02 28.36 -9.44
CA LEU A 278 16.96 27.39 -9.12
C LEU A 278 16.83 26.29 -10.18
N MET A 279 16.93 26.63 -11.47
CA MET A 279 16.91 25.64 -12.54
C MET A 279 18.13 24.72 -12.50
N LEU A 280 19.31 25.24 -12.14
CA LEU A 280 20.52 24.44 -11.92
C LEU A 280 20.34 23.44 -10.77
N ILE A 281 19.81 23.90 -9.63
CA ILE A 281 19.51 23.05 -8.47
C ILE A 281 18.47 22.00 -8.84
N PHE A 282 17.38 22.39 -9.51
CA PHE A 282 16.34 21.49 -9.97
C PHE A 282 16.92 20.39 -10.88
N ASN A 283 17.69 20.77 -11.90
CA ASN A 283 18.26 19.79 -12.83
C ASN A 283 19.21 18.80 -12.15
N LYS A 284 19.99 19.26 -11.17
CA LYS A 284 20.98 18.44 -10.46
C LYS A 284 20.37 17.55 -9.37
N GLN A 285 19.38 18.05 -8.65
CA GLN A 285 18.87 17.41 -7.42
C GLN A 285 17.50 16.75 -7.60
N ASN A 286 16.74 17.07 -8.64
CA ASN A 286 15.39 16.51 -8.83
C ASN A 286 15.44 14.99 -9.02
N PRO A 287 14.83 14.20 -8.11
CA PRO A 287 14.81 12.74 -8.22
C PRO A 287 14.11 12.24 -9.49
N THR A 288 13.14 12.99 -10.02
CA THR A 288 12.45 12.68 -11.29
C THR A 288 13.40 12.73 -12.48
N ASN A 289 14.32 13.71 -12.52
CA ASN A 289 15.33 13.76 -13.58
C ASN A 289 16.29 12.57 -13.46
N LYS A 290 16.77 12.27 -12.24
CA LYS A 290 17.58 11.07 -11.98
C LYS A 290 16.86 9.78 -12.38
N LYS A 291 15.54 9.70 -12.18
CA LYS A 291 14.70 8.58 -12.60
C LYS A 291 14.74 8.36 -14.11
N ILE A 292 14.70 9.42 -14.91
CA ILE A 292 14.80 9.33 -16.39
C ILE A 292 16.14 8.73 -16.80
N PHE A 293 17.25 9.19 -16.20
CA PHE A 293 18.58 8.64 -16.48
C PHE A 293 18.69 7.15 -16.10
N ASN A 294 18.17 6.76 -14.93
CA ASN A 294 18.17 5.36 -14.50
C ASN A 294 17.26 4.47 -15.35
N ALA A 295 16.10 4.98 -15.79
CA ALA A 295 15.22 4.24 -16.71
C ALA A 295 15.91 4.00 -18.07
N GLN A 296 16.66 5.00 -18.56
CA GLN A 296 17.46 4.84 -19.77
C GLN A 296 18.61 3.83 -19.60
N SER A 297 19.26 3.77 -18.43
CA SER A 297 20.30 2.76 -18.18
C SER A 297 19.71 1.35 -18.13
N ILE A 298 18.55 1.16 -17.48
CA ILE A 298 17.79 -0.11 -17.51
C ILE A 298 17.49 -0.52 -18.95
N PHE A 299 16.99 0.40 -19.77
CA PHE A 299 16.69 0.10 -21.17
C PHE A 299 17.94 -0.27 -21.99
N LYS A 300 19.05 0.46 -21.80
CA LYS A 300 20.31 0.18 -22.52
C LYS A 300 20.92 -1.16 -22.13
N SER A 301 20.73 -1.61 -20.89
CA SER A 301 21.22 -2.92 -20.42
C SER A 301 20.43 -4.13 -20.96
N LYS A 302 19.41 -3.94 -21.82
CA LYS A 302 18.73 -5.04 -22.53
C LYS A 302 19.53 -5.63 -23.70
N LEU A 303 20.56 -4.93 -24.16
CA LEU A 303 21.49 -5.35 -25.21
C LEU A 303 22.67 -6.09 -24.61
#